data_AF-A0A6L5ZMP5-F1
#
_entry.id   AF-A0A6L5ZMP5-F1
#
_cell.length_a   1.000
_cell.length_b   1.000
_cell.length_c   1.000
_cell.angle_alpha   90.00
_cell.angle_beta   90.00
_cell.angle_gamma   90.00
#
_symmetry.space_group_name_H-M   'P 1'
#
loop_
_entity.id
_entity.type
_entity.pdbx_description
1 polymer ?
#
loop_
_entity_poly.entity_id
_entity_poly.type
_entity_poly.pdbx_seq_one_letter_code
_entity_poly.pdbx_strand_id
1 'polypeptide(L)' 'FDPVYGARPLRRLVQTAIGDKLAKGILAGQVLDGDKVVIGASDDGELTLKTS' A
#
# COMPACT_ATOMS: atom_id res chain seq x y z
N PHE A 1 -10.34 -14.90 -4.63
CA PHE A 1 -9.24 -15.21 -5.57
C PHE A 1 -9.90 -15.79 -6.80
N ASP A 2 -10.11 -14.98 -7.84
CA ASP A 2 -10.87 -15.39 -9.03
C ASP A 2 -9.94 -15.52 -10.24
N PRO A 3 -9.86 -16.68 -10.91
CA PRO A 3 -8.91 -16.93 -12.00
C PRO A 3 -9.19 -16.13 -13.28
N VAL A 4 -10.45 -15.71 -13.49
CA VAL A 4 -10.92 -15.06 -14.72
C VAL A 4 -10.44 -13.60 -14.84
N TYR A 5 -10.05 -12.95 -13.74
CA TYR A 5 -9.65 -11.54 -13.73
C TYR A 5 -8.13 -11.29 -13.63
N GLY A 6 -7.33 -12.33 -13.34
CA GLY A 6 -5.89 -12.17 -13.04
C GLY A 6 -5.62 -11.14 -11.92
N ALA A 7 -4.36 -10.77 -11.69
CA ALA A 7 -3.98 -9.78 -10.65
C ALA A 7 -4.43 -8.33 -10.93
N ARG A 8 -5.21 -8.06 -12.00
CA ARG A 8 -5.57 -6.71 -12.44
C ARG A 8 -6.53 -5.96 -11.49
N PRO A 9 -7.57 -6.58 -10.90
CA PRO A 9 -8.43 -5.88 -9.93
C PRO A 9 -7.67 -5.54 -8.65
N LEU A 10 -6.81 -6.47 -8.20
CA LEU A 10 -5.97 -6.30 -7.02
C LEU A 10 -5.01 -5.13 -7.17
N ARG A 11 -4.38 -4.96 -8.32
CA ARG A 11 -3.39 -3.87 -8.52
C ARG A 11 -3.99 -2.48 -8.31
N ARG A 12 -5.22 -2.23 -8.76
CA ARG A 12 -5.89 -0.94 -8.57
C ARG A 12 -6.34 -0.74 -7.12
N LEU A 13 -6.91 -1.78 -6.51
CA LEU A 13 -7.29 -1.75 -5.09
C LEU A 13 -6.07 -1.49 -4.19
N VAL A 14 -4.96 -2.17 -4.47
CA VAL A 14 -3.69 -2.02 -3.76
C VAL A 14 -3.12 -0.61 -4.00
N GLN A 15 -3.10 -0.09 -5.23
CA GLN A 15 -2.65 1.28 -5.50
C GLN A 15 -3.48 2.34 -4.77
N THR A 16 -4.81 2.24 -4.78
CA THR A 16 -5.68 3.20 -4.07
C THR A 16 -5.49 3.09 -2.56
N ALA A 17 -5.48 1.87 -2.00
CA ALA A 17 -5.30 1.65 -0.57
C ALA A 17 -3.92 2.11 -0.06
N ILE A 18 -2.86 1.88 -0.85
CA ILE A 18 -1.49 2.36 -0.53
C ILE A 18 -1.42 3.88 -0.65
N GLY A 19 -1.96 4.46 -1.73
CA GLY A 19 -1.96 5.90 -1.97
C GLY A 19 -2.64 6.66 -0.83
N ASP A 20 -3.81 6.19 -0.39
CA ASP A 20 -4.54 6.79 0.74
C ASP A 20 -3.77 6.67 2.06
N LYS A 21 -3.13 5.51 2.33
CA LYS A 21 -2.31 5.32 3.54
C LYS A 21 -1.05 6.19 3.52
N LEU A 22 -0.39 6.31 2.36
CA LEU A 22 0.77 7.20 2.17
C LEU A 22 0.38 8.66 2.35
N ALA A 23 -0.71 9.11 1.72
CA ALA A 23 -1.20 10.48 1.86
C ALA A 23 -1.49 10.82 3.33
N LYS A 24 -2.13 9.91 4.07
CA LYS A 24 -2.35 10.07 5.52
C LYS A 24 -1.03 10.11 6.31
N GLY A 25 -0.05 9.26 5.96
CA GLY A 25 1.26 9.24 6.61
C GLY A 25 2.06 10.52 6.39
N ILE A 26 2.01 11.08 5.18
CA ILE A 26 2.63 12.37 4.83
C ILE A 26 1.94 13.51 5.59
N LEU A 27 0.60 13.54 5.61
CA LEU A 27 -0.17 14.53 6.37
C LEU A 27 0.07 14.44 7.88
N ALA A 28 0.33 13.24 8.41
CA ALA A 28 0.66 13.02 9.81
C ALA A 28 2.14 13.31 10.15
N GLY A 29 2.98 13.64 9.17
CA GLY A 29 4.41 13.85 9.36
C GLY A 29 5.21 12.57 9.65
N GLN A 30 4.62 11.40 9.39
CA GLN A 30 5.25 10.09 9.58
C GLN A 30 6.04 9.61 8.35
N VAL A 31 5.80 10.24 7.20
CA VAL A 31 6.48 9.98 5.93
C VAL A 31 6.94 11.33 5.38
N LEU A 32 8.24 11.51 5.24
CA LEU A 32 8.83 12.74 4.71
C LEU A 32 9.21 12.56 3.23
N ASP A 33 9.29 13.68 2.50
CA ASP A 33 9.80 13.66 1.14
C ASP A 33 11.27 13.17 1.15
N GLY A 34 11.50 12.07 0.44
CA GLY A 34 12.80 11.38 0.41
C GLY A 34 12.84 10.08 1.22
N ASP A 35 11.84 9.80 2.05
CA ASP A 35 11.75 8.54 2.78
C ASP A 35 11.48 7.36 1.85
N LYS A 36 12.12 6.24 2.15
CA LYS A 36 11.83 4.97 1.48
C LYS A 36 10.73 4.26 2.25
N VAL A 37 9.56 4.18 1.61
CA VAL A 37 8.43 3.40 2.14
C VAL A 37 8.43 2.01 1.52
N VAL A 38 8.57 0.99 2.36
CA VAL A 38 8.43 -0.41 1.98
C VAL A 38 7.00 -0.85 2.28
N ILE A 39 6.33 -1.38 1.26
CA ILE A 39 4.97 -1.91 1.37
C ILE A 39 5.03 -3.43 1.35
N GLY A 40 4.55 -4.05 2.42
CA GLY A 40 4.40 -5.50 2.54
C GLY A 40 2.93 -5.91 2.51
N ALA A 41 2.65 -7.10 2.00
CA ALA A 41 1.38 -7.78 2.19
C ALA A 41 1.61 -8.97 3.13
N SER A 42 0.82 -9.09 4.19
CA SER A 42 0.78 -10.31 5.02
C SER A 42 -0.01 -11.41 4.31
N ASP A 43 0.22 -12.65 4.72
CA ASP A 43 -0.51 -13.82 4.20
C ASP A 43 -2.03 -13.73 4.46
N ASP A 44 -2.40 -12.96 5.48
CA ASP A 44 -3.76 -12.61 5.91
C ASP A 44 -4.41 -11.53 5.01
N GLY A 45 -3.67 -10.98 4.05
CA GLY A 45 -4.16 -9.97 3.11
C GLY A 45 -4.10 -8.53 3.65
N GLU A 46 -3.45 -8.31 4.80
CA GLU A 46 -3.26 -6.96 5.33
C GLU A 46 -2.06 -6.26 4.68
N LEU A 47 -2.25 -4.98 4.33
CA LEU A 47 -1.18 -4.14 3.80
C LEU A 47 -0.46 -3.39 4.92
N THR A 48 0.81 -3.69 5.11
CA THR A 48 1.70 -3.04 6.09
C THR A 48 2.62 -2.04 5.40
N LEU A 49 2.83 -0.88 6.04
CA LEU A 49 3.80 0.12 5.59
C LEU A 49 4.93 0.22 6.62
N LYS A 50 6.17 0.22 6.14
CA LYS A 50 7.36 0.48 6.94
C LYS A 50 8.15 1.62 6.30
N THR A 51 8.39 2.68 7.06
CA THR A 51 9.32 3.75 6.72
C THR A 51 10.70 3.45 7.31
N SER A 52 11.75 3.77 6.55
CA SER A 52 13.17 3.63 6.95
C SER A 52 13.93 4.91 6.65
#